data_AF-A0A956GRI6-F1
#
_entry.id   AF-A0A956GRI6-F1
#
_cell.length_a   1.000
_cell.length_b   1.000
_cell.length_c   1.000
_cell.angle_alpha   90.00
_cell.angle_beta   90.00
_cell.angle_gamma   90.00
#
_symmetry.space_group_name_H-M   'P 1'
#
loop_
_entity.id
_entity.type
_entity.pdbx_description
1 polymer ?
#
loop_
_entity_poly.entity_id
_entity_poly.type
_entity_poly.pdbx_seq_one_letter_code
_entity_poly.pdbx_strand_id
1 'polypeptide(L)'
;MKNHWIQTDQPIATWLMDLRRLVDAPDDLLALVLRVLELGNEYQVYRCSSSDAEDVATYTRRRWREDHVLELFRRRAGDTSSARMSWFDRDGNVVDGHVDDLARLRRQLEPTAESMPRGFRTLGEPPVRFFGLRIEYEGAPSVPARRDAEVAVYLHSDIWFPFVHGAEHPWADYKRWFDNRELALQHTPRLNRFLGELRALVTLAGGAWKVDDSECHPRYRQWIGPDGIQLDGPVPELMPPGAEDVTWPDS
;
A
#
# COMPACT_ATOMS: atom_id res chain seq x y z
N MET A 1 19.81 -15.32 0.56
CA MET A 1 18.37 -15.09 0.28
C MET A 1 18.24 -13.69 -0.27
N LYS A 2 17.58 -13.49 -1.42
CA LYS A 2 17.51 -12.19 -2.11
C LYS A 2 16.38 -11.25 -1.68
N ASN A 3 15.42 -11.74 -0.89
CA ASN A 3 14.32 -10.91 -0.40
C ASN A 3 14.75 -10.17 0.87
N HIS A 4 15.23 -8.94 0.72
CA HIS A 4 15.67 -8.10 1.83
C HIS A 4 14.66 -7.01 2.23
N TRP A 5 13.56 -6.90 1.50
CA TRP A 5 12.48 -5.95 1.79
C TRP A 5 11.83 -6.27 3.13
N ILE A 6 11.46 -5.25 3.89
CA ILE A 6 10.78 -5.31 5.17
C ILE A 6 9.31 -4.92 5.10
N GLN A 7 8.54 -5.35 6.10
CA GLN A 7 7.22 -4.81 6.42
C GLN A 7 7.23 -4.30 7.86
N THR A 8 6.55 -3.18 8.10
CA THR A 8 6.43 -2.50 9.40
C THR A 8 4.96 -2.31 9.77
N ASP A 9 4.68 -2.15 11.07
CA ASP A 9 3.36 -1.76 11.58
C ASP A 9 3.04 -0.29 11.25
N GLN A 10 4.05 0.57 11.26
CA GLN A 10 3.97 1.95 10.80
C GLN A 10 4.08 2.04 9.27
N PRO A 11 3.39 2.98 8.62
CA PRO A 11 3.55 3.21 7.19
C PRO A 11 4.98 3.70 6.87
N ILE A 12 5.51 3.25 5.74
CA ILE A 12 6.75 3.75 5.15
C ILE A 12 6.46 4.96 4.27
N ALA A 13 5.33 4.93 3.55
CA ALA A 13 4.85 6.04 2.73
C ALA A 13 3.34 6.20 2.90
N THR A 14 2.90 7.46 2.96
CA THR A 14 1.50 7.85 3.07
C THR A 14 1.17 8.94 2.06
N TRP A 15 0.10 8.75 1.29
CA TRP A 15 -0.55 9.80 0.51
C TRP A 15 -1.95 10.08 1.06
N LEU A 16 -2.33 11.35 1.15
CA LEU A 16 -3.63 11.79 1.65
C LEU A 16 -4.46 12.44 0.54
N MET A 17 -5.70 12.00 0.45
CA MET A 17 -6.79 12.59 -0.31
C MET A 17 -7.68 13.39 0.65
N ASP A 18 -7.63 14.72 0.58
CA ASP A 18 -8.57 15.58 1.28
C ASP A 18 -9.81 15.80 0.41
N LEU A 19 -10.91 15.18 0.81
CA LEU A 19 -12.19 15.16 0.11
C LEU A 19 -13.25 16.00 0.85
N ARG A 20 -12.86 16.82 1.84
CA ARG A 20 -13.82 17.60 2.66
C ARG A 20 -14.71 18.52 1.83
N ARG A 21 -14.23 18.98 0.67
CA ARG A 21 -15.01 19.81 -0.27
C ARG A 21 -16.08 19.04 -1.06
N LEU A 22 -15.97 17.72 -1.10
CA LEU A 22 -16.90 16.83 -1.79
C LEU A 22 -17.99 16.28 -0.88
N VAL A 23 -17.91 16.53 0.43
CA VAL A 23 -18.84 15.93 1.39
C VAL A 23 -20.29 16.35 1.15
N ASP A 24 -20.51 17.56 0.62
CA ASP A 24 -21.83 18.09 0.27
C ASP A 24 -22.31 17.63 -1.12
N ALA A 25 -21.50 16.86 -1.85
CA ALA A 25 -21.80 16.27 -3.16
C ALA A 25 -21.62 14.73 -3.12
N PRO A 26 -22.49 13.99 -2.39
CA PRO A 26 -22.28 12.58 -2.11
C PRO A 26 -22.25 11.68 -3.35
N ASP A 27 -23.00 12.01 -4.40
CA ASP A 27 -22.97 11.24 -5.64
C ASP A 27 -21.61 11.37 -6.37
N ASP A 28 -20.99 12.56 -6.32
CA ASP A 28 -19.64 12.78 -6.85
C ASP A 28 -18.60 12.04 -6.00
N LEU A 29 -18.76 12.06 -4.67
CA LEU A 29 -17.90 11.30 -3.75
C LEU A 29 -18.02 9.79 -3.96
N LEU A 30 -19.24 9.27 -4.18
CA LEU A 30 -19.47 7.88 -4.55
C LEU A 30 -18.80 7.54 -5.88
N ALA A 31 -18.98 8.38 -6.91
CA ALA A 31 -18.37 8.18 -8.22
C ALA A 31 -16.83 8.13 -8.11
N LEU A 32 -16.24 9.01 -7.30
CA LEU A 32 -14.81 9.01 -7.02
C LEU A 32 -14.37 7.69 -6.37
N VAL A 33 -15.04 7.25 -5.29
CA VAL A 33 -14.70 5.99 -4.60
C VAL A 33 -14.77 4.80 -5.55
N LEU A 34 -15.83 4.70 -6.36
CA LEU A 34 -15.98 3.63 -7.34
C LEU A 34 -14.87 3.67 -8.39
N ARG A 35 -14.50 4.86 -8.87
CA ARG A 35 -13.42 5.00 -9.83
C ARG A 35 -12.07 4.59 -9.25
N VAL A 36 -11.79 4.88 -7.98
CA VAL A 36 -10.57 4.41 -7.30
C VAL A 36 -10.52 2.88 -7.25
N LEU A 37 -11.64 2.21 -6.94
CA LEU A 37 -11.72 0.74 -6.93
C LEU A 37 -11.45 0.16 -8.32
N GLU A 38 -12.03 0.76 -9.37
CA GLU A 38 -11.80 0.37 -10.76
C GLU A 38 -10.32 0.52 -11.15
N LEU A 39 -9.71 1.68 -10.86
CA LEU A 39 -8.30 1.94 -11.14
C LEU A 39 -7.36 1.00 -10.40
N GLY A 40 -7.67 0.70 -9.13
CA GLY A 40 -6.88 -0.23 -8.34
C GLY A 40 -6.82 -1.62 -8.98
N ASN A 41 -7.95 -2.06 -9.55
CA ASN A 41 -8.05 -3.33 -10.27
C ASN A 41 -7.38 -3.26 -11.66
N GLU A 42 -7.59 -2.18 -12.41
CA GLU A 42 -6.97 -1.94 -13.73
C GLU A 42 -5.45 -1.99 -13.66
N TYR A 43 -4.86 -1.27 -12.70
CA TYR A 43 -3.42 -1.24 -12.47
C TYR A 43 -2.90 -2.44 -11.67
N GLN A 44 -3.79 -3.31 -11.18
CA GLN A 44 -3.47 -4.48 -10.36
C GLN A 44 -2.69 -4.13 -9.07
N VAL A 45 -2.94 -2.95 -8.50
CA VAL A 45 -2.26 -2.45 -7.29
C VAL A 45 -3.14 -2.50 -6.05
N TYR A 46 -4.46 -2.54 -6.25
CA TYR A 46 -5.42 -2.62 -5.17
C TYR A 46 -6.69 -3.30 -5.65
N ARG A 47 -6.84 -4.58 -5.32
CA ARG A 47 -8.04 -5.37 -5.56
C ARG A 47 -8.64 -5.76 -4.23
N CYS A 48 -9.85 -5.29 -3.96
CA CYS A 48 -10.63 -5.77 -2.83
C CYS A 48 -11.41 -7.04 -3.18
N SER A 49 -11.57 -7.93 -2.22
CA SER A 49 -12.40 -9.13 -2.34
C SER A 49 -13.17 -9.32 -1.05
N SER A 50 -14.46 -9.62 -1.19
CA SER A 50 -15.41 -9.83 -0.10
C SER A 50 -15.55 -11.32 0.21
N SER A 51 -15.69 -11.67 1.49
CA SER A 51 -16.04 -13.03 1.91
C SER A 51 -17.42 -13.46 1.42
N ASP A 52 -18.33 -12.51 1.26
CA ASP A 52 -19.74 -12.76 0.92
C ASP A 52 -19.95 -12.89 -0.60
N ALA A 53 -18.87 -13.02 -1.38
CA ALA A 53 -18.82 -13.05 -2.85
C ALA A 53 -19.41 -11.82 -3.57
N GLU A 54 -20.06 -10.90 -2.85
CA GLU A 54 -20.50 -9.61 -3.38
C GLU A 54 -19.30 -8.70 -3.67
N ASP A 55 -19.24 -8.20 -4.90
CA ASP A 55 -18.23 -7.21 -5.30
C ASP A 55 -18.34 -5.92 -4.48
N VAL A 56 -17.19 -5.36 -4.07
CA VAL A 56 -17.14 -4.19 -3.17
C VAL A 56 -17.79 -2.96 -3.80
N ALA A 57 -17.64 -2.73 -5.10
CA ALA A 57 -18.30 -1.61 -5.76
C ALA A 57 -19.83 -1.77 -5.77
N THR A 58 -20.32 -3.01 -5.92
CA THR A 58 -21.75 -3.33 -5.79
C THR A 58 -22.26 -3.07 -4.38
N TYR A 59 -21.54 -3.55 -3.36
CA TYR A 59 -21.85 -3.29 -1.96
C TYR A 59 -21.93 -1.78 -1.65
N THR A 60 -20.91 -1.02 -2.05
CA THR A 60 -20.85 0.44 -1.82
C THR A 60 -22.03 1.17 -2.44
N ARG A 61 -22.41 0.81 -3.68
CA ARG A 61 -23.61 1.39 -4.33
C ARG A 61 -24.90 1.07 -3.57
N ARG A 62 -25.04 -0.17 -3.08
CA ARG A 62 -26.21 -0.58 -2.31
C ARG A 62 -26.31 0.22 -1.01
N ARG A 63 -25.23 0.28 -0.22
CA ARG A 63 -25.18 1.05 1.03
C ARG A 63 -25.51 2.53 0.84
N TRP A 64 -25.05 3.12 -0.26
CA TRP A 64 -25.44 4.49 -0.59
C TRP A 64 -26.95 4.61 -0.86
N ARG A 65 -27.51 3.72 -1.68
CA ARG A 65 -28.93 3.78 -2.08
C ARG A 65 -29.89 3.47 -0.95
N GLU A 66 -29.56 2.49 -0.12
CA GLU A 66 -30.47 1.98 0.92
C GLU A 66 -30.30 2.73 2.25
N ASP A 67 -29.08 3.11 2.59
CA ASP A 67 -28.76 3.64 3.92
C ASP A 67 -28.18 5.06 3.89
N HIS A 68 -27.93 5.64 2.71
CA HIS A 68 -27.23 6.90 2.55
C HIS A 68 -25.89 6.94 3.28
N VAL A 69 -25.15 5.83 3.20
CA VAL A 69 -23.82 5.68 3.80
C VAL A 69 -22.76 5.54 2.72
N LEU A 70 -21.69 6.33 2.84
CA LEU A 70 -20.46 6.18 2.07
C LEU A 70 -19.34 5.67 2.98
N GLU A 71 -18.79 4.51 2.64
CA GLU A 71 -17.64 3.94 3.31
C GLU A 71 -16.39 4.25 2.48
N LEU A 72 -15.57 5.19 2.96
CA LEU A 72 -14.33 5.56 2.27
C LEU A 72 -13.26 4.50 2.52
N PHE A 73 -13.36 3.35 1.84
CA PHE A 73 -12.41 2.23 1.94
C PHE A 73 -12.28 1.60 3.34
N ARG A 74 -13.35 1.66 4.13
CA ARG A 74 -13.42 0.91 5.39
C ARG A 74 -13.54 -0.58 5.06
N ARG A 75 -12.58 -1.40 5.50
CA ARG A 75 -12.64 -2.86 5.36
C ARG A 75 -13.72 -3.42 6.28
N ARG A 76 -14.59 -4.28 5.74
CA ARG A 76 -15.48 -5.11 6.57
C ARG A 76 -14.72 -6.30 7.12
N ALA A 77 -15.27 -6.91 8.16
CA ALA A 77 -14.73 -8.19 8.63
C ALA A 77 -14.80 -9.21 7.49
N GLY A 78 -13.67 -9.85 7.17
CA GLY A 78 -13.57 -10.81 6.06
C GLY A 78 -13.15 -10.22 4.70
N ASP A 79 -13.21 -8.90 4.51
CA ASP A 79 -12.72 -8.29 3.28
C ASP A 79 -11.19 -8.39 3.21
N THR A 80 -10.67 -8.82 2.06
CA THR A 80 -9.23 -8.86 1.75
C THR A 80 -8.88 -7.85 0.67
N SER A 81 -7.66 -7.33 0.70
CA SER A 81 -7.12 -6.47 -0.35
C SER A 81 -5.80 -7.05 -0.83
N SER A 82 -5.58 -7.06 -2.14
CA SER A 82 -4.39 -7.64 -2.76
C SER A 82 -3.82 -6.75 -3.85
N ALA A 83 -2.55 -6.97 -4.18
CA ALA A 83 -1.87 -6.35 -5.31
C ALA A 83 -1.05 -7.39 -6.07
N ARG A 84 -0.79 -7.16 -7.36
CA ARG A 84 0.15 -7.99 -8.12
C ARG A 84 1.58 -7.51 -7.85
N MET A 85 2.31 -8.34 -7.12
CA MET A 85 3.67 -8.10 -6.67
C MET A 85 4.65 -9.02 -7.38
N SER A 86 5.92 -8.63 -7.32
CA SER A 86 7.04 -9.43 -7.80
C SER A 86 7.98 -9.68 -6.63
N TRP A 87 8.49 -10.90 -6.48
CA TRP A 87 9.41 -11.31 -5.42
C TRP A 87 10.39 -12.36 -5.94
N PHE A 88 11.48 -12.61 -5.21
CA PHE A 88 12.35 -13.74 -5.53
C PHE A 88 11.83 -15.04 -4.90
N ASP A 89 11.74 -16.12 -5.66
CA ASP A 89 11.51 -17.46 -5.09
C ASP A 89 12.77 -17.96 -4.35
N ARG A 90 12.72 -19.22 -3.87
CA ARG A 90 13.82 -19.84 -3.13
C ARG A 90 15.06 -20.11 -3.98
N ASP A 91 14.87 -20.25 -5.28
CA ASP A 91 15.96 -20.46 -6.24
C ASP A 91 16.53 -19.12 -6.75
N GLY A 92 15.97 -18.00 -6.30
CA GLY A 92 16.40 -16.65 -6.65
C GLY A 92 15.87 -16.16 -7.99
N ASN A 93 14.82 -16.79 -8.54
CA ASN A 93 14.13 -16.31 -9.73
C ASN A 93 13.06 -15.29 -9.35
N VAL A 94 12.84 -14.30 -10.21
CA VAL A 94 11.71 -13.37 -10.05
C VAL A 94 10.41 -14.09 -10.40
N VAL A 95 9.46 -14.07 -9.46
CA VAL A 95 8.09 -14.58 -9.62
C VAL A 95 7.11 -13.43 -9.45
N ASP A 96 6.03 -13.47 -10.22
CA ASP A 96 4.92 -12.51 -10.17
C ASP A 96 3.62 -13.17 -9.75
N GLY A 97 2.84 -12.49 -8.92
CA GLY A 97 1.53 -12.99 -8.50
C GLY A 97 0.76 -12.04 -7.59
N HIS A 98 -0.49 -12.41 -7.28
CA HIS A 98 -1.31 -11.64 -6.35
C HIS A 98 -0.91 -11.95 -4.91
N VAL A 99 -0.68 -10.89 -4.14
CA VAL A 99 -0.34 -10.94 -2.72
C VAL A 99 -1.34 -10.11 -1.93
N ASP A 100 -1.99 -10.76 -0.96
CA ASP A 100 -2.97 -10.21 -0.02
C ASP A 100 -2.40 -9.98 1.38
N ASP A 101 -1.31 -10.68 1.70
CA ASP A 101 -0.60 -10.63 2.99
C ASP A 101 0.91 -10.75 2.75
N LEU A 102 1.60 -9.60 2.78
CA LEU A 102 3.05 -9.56 2.58
C LEU A 102 3.82 -10.26 3.70
N ALA A 103 3.35 -10.19 4.94
CA ALA A 103 3.97 -10.88 6.06
C ALA A 103 3.88 -12.41 5.89
N ARG A 104 2.77 -12.92 5.37
CA ARG A 104 2.62 -14.34 5.02
C ARG A 104 3.55 -14.74 3.88
N LEU A 105 3.62 -13.95 2.82
CA LEU A 105 4.57 -14.20 1.72
C LEU A 105 6.00 -14.25 2.27
N ARG A 106 6.39 -13.28 3.10
CA ARG A 106 7.73 -13.22 3.70
C ARG A 106 8.08 -14.46 4.50
N ARG A 107 7.15 -14.94 5.34
CA ARG A 107 7.33 -16.19 6.12
C ARG A 107 7.56 -17.42 5.24
N GLN A 108 6.92 -17.48 4.06
CA GLN A 108 7.13 -18.59 3.12
C GLN A 108 8.52 -18.55 2.47
N LEU A 109 9.07 -17.34 2.33
CA LEU A 109 10.36 -17.06 1.73
C LEU A 109 11.53 -17.11 2.73
N GLU A 110 11.27 -17.26 4.04
CA GLU A 110 12.32 -17.37 5.07
C GLU A 110 13.40 -18.39 4.70
N PRO A 111 14.70 -18.09 4.91
CA PRO A 111 15.78 -19.00 4.52
C PRO A 111 15.78 -20.25 5.41
N THR A 112 15.61 -20.03 6.71
CA THR A 112 15.39 -21.06 7.73
C THR A 112 14.19 -20.66 8.55
N ALA A 113 13.41 -21.66 8.98
CA ALA A 113 12.22 -21.41 9.78
C ALA A 113 12.60 -20.63 11.03
N GLU A 114 11.85 -19.56 11.28
CA GLU A 114 11.99 -18.71 12.45
C GLU A 114 13.23 -17.79 12.50
N SER A 115 14.06 -17.77 11.45
CA SER A 115 15.25 -16.90 11.38
C SER A 115 14.97 -15.40 11.40
N MET A 116 13.75 -14.97 11.02
CA MET A 116 13.37 -13.56 11.12
C MET A 116 13.17 -13.14 12.59
N PRO A 117 13.80 -12.05 13.04
CA PRO A 117 13.63 -11.56 14.40
C PRO A 117 12.16 -11.26 14.71
N ARG A 118 11.71 -11.56 15.94
CA ARG A 118 10.29 -11.42 16.33
C ARG A 118 9.71 -10.04 16.06
N GLY A 119 10.51 -8.98 16.18
CA GLY A 119 10.07 -7.60 15.91
C GLY A 119 9.69 -7.32 14.45
N PHE A 120 10.14 -8.14 13.50
CA PHE A 120 9.81 -8.03 12.07
C PHE A 120 8.72 -9.00 11.62
N ARG A 121 8.18 -9.80 12.55
CA ARG A 121 7.01 -10.66 12.31
C ARG A 121 5.74 -9.84 12.54
N THR A 122 5.53 -8.85 11.69
CA THR A 122 4.40 -7.94 11.76
C THR A 122 3.08 -8.65 11.47
N LEU A 123 1.99 -8.01 11.86
CA LEU A 123 0.65 -8.40 11.42
C LEU A 123 0.58 -8.33 9.88
N GLY A 124 -0.19 -9.25 9.29
CA GLY A 124 -0.37 -9.29 7.85
C GLY A 124 -1.05 -8.01 7.37
N GLU A 125 -0.33 -7.20 6.61
CA GLU A 125 -0.88 -6.03 5.93
C GLU A 125 -0.88 -6.31 4.42
N PRO A 126 -1.88 -5.79 3.69
CA PRO A 126 -1.89 -5.88 2.24
C PRO A 126 -0.76 -5.01 1.65
N PRO A 127 -0.32 -5.26 0.40
CA PRO A 127 0.73 -4.46 -0.22
C PRO A 127 0.44 -2.96 -0.31
N VAL A 128 -0.84 -2.61 -0.51
CA VAL A 128 -1.37 -1.25 -0.48
C VAL A 128 -2.61 -1.25 0.39
N ARG A 129 -2.68 -0.33 1.35
CA ARG A 129 -3.82 -0.19 2.25
C ARG A 129 -4.47 1.17 2.04
N PHE A 130 -5.78 1.17 1.87
CA PHE A 130 -6.59 2.38 1.96
C PHE A 130 -7.21 2.48 3.35
N PHE A 131 -7.35 3.70 3.86
CA PHE A 131 -8.08 3.99 5.08
C PHE A 131 -8.84 5.29 4.93
N GLY A 132 -10.13 5.28 5.25
CA GLY A 132 -10.95 6.47 5.30
C GLY A 132 -12.15 6.26 6.20
N LEU A 133 -12.83 7.36 6.49
CA LEU A 133 -13.96 7.37 7.42
C LEU A 133 -15.26 6.93 6.75
N ARG A 134 -16.18 6.45 7.59
CA ARG A 134 -17.58 6.27 7.21
C ARG A 134 -18.29 7.61 7.32
N ILE A 135 -19.00 8.00 6.27
CA ILE A 135 -19.82 9.20 6.23
C ILE A 135 -21.29 8.75 6.14
N GLU A 136 -22.06 9.15 7.12
CA GLU A 136 -23.51 8.95 7.16
C GLU A 136 -24.20 10.26 6.80
N TYR A 137 -25.25 10.19 6.00
CA TYR A 137 -26.04 11.35 5.62
C TYR A 137 -27.40 11.27 6.31
N GLU A 138 -27.76 12.32 7.06
CA GLU A 138 -29.02 12.40 7.81
C GLU A 138 -30.10 13.08 6.96
N GLY A 139 -31.31 12.49 6.91
CA GLY A 139 -32.44 13.04 6.16
C GLY A 139 -32.33 12.88 4.64
N ALA A 140 -32.93 13.79 3.87
CA ALA A 140 -32.72 13.84 2.41
C ALA A 140 -31.21 14.04 2.13
N PRO A 141 -30.62 13.40 1.09
CA PRO A 141 -29.19 13.05 0.93
C PRO A 141 -28.20 14.23 0.81
N SER A 142 -28.28 15.19 1.73
CA SER A 142 -27.69 16.52 1.59
C SER A 142 -26.98 17.02 2.85
N VAL A 143 -27.19 16.37 4.00
CA VAL A 143 -26.57 16.79 5.28
C VAL A 143 -25.71 15.66 5.83
N PRO A 144 -24.36 15.76 5.73
CA PRO A 144 -23.47 14.76 6.30
C PRO A 144 -23.37 14.92 7.82
N ALA A 145 -23.37 13.80 8.55
CA ALA A 145 -23.18 13.77 10.01
C ALA A 145 -21.77 14.22 10.42
N ARG A 146 -20.78 14.09 9.53
CA ARG A 146 -19.39 14.56 9.71
C ARG A 146 -18.85 15.12 8.41
N ARG A 147 -18.05 16.19 8.53
CA ARG A 147 -17.38 16.84 7.39
C ARG A 147 -15.97 16.33 7.13
N ASP A 148 -15.45 15.48 8.02
CA ASP A 148 -14.13 14.87 7.83
C ASP A 148 -14.21 13.78 6.78
N ALA A 149 -13.79 14.11 5.57
CA ALA A 149 -13.67 13.21 4.44
C ALA A 149 -12.21 13.20 3.99
N GLU A 150 -11.39 12.38 4.65
CA GLU A 150 -10.00 12.14 4.27
C GLU A 150 -9.79 10.65 4.01
N VAL A 151 -9.00 10.35 2.98
CA VAL A 151 -8.58 8.99 2.65
C VAL A 151 -7.06 8.94 2.58
N ALA A 152 -6.48 7.99 3.29
CA ALA A 152 -5.06 7.72 3.27
C ALA A 152 -4.74 6.46 2.45
N VAL A 153 -3.65 6.51 1.70
CA VAL A 153 -3.03 5.38 1.01
C VAL A 153 -1.71 5.08 1.69
N TYR A 154 -1.62 3.92 2.33
CA TYR A 154 -0.45 3.47 3.09
C TYR A 154 0.31 2.37 2.36
N LEU A 155 1.64 2.45 2.42
CA LEU A 155 2.54 1.34 2.15
C LEU A 155 3.24 0.96 3.43
N HIS A 156 3.08 -0.29 3.86
CA HIS A 156 3.72 -0.82 5.06
C HIS A 156 4.98 -1.62 4.74
N SER A 157 5.37 -1.73 3.47
CA SER A 157 6.57 -2.45 3.05
C SER A 157 7.45 -1.60 2.14
N ASP A 158 8.76 -1.79 2.24
CA ASP A 158 9.72 -1.13 1.37
C ASP A 158 9.99 -1.90 0.07
N ILE A 159 9.30 -3.01 -0.19
CA ILE A 159 9.43 -3.79 -1.45
C ILE A 159 9.22 -2.92 -2.70
N TRP A 160 8.45 -1.84 -2.57
CA TRP A 160 8.17 -0.87 -3.63
C TRP A 160 9.34 0.07 -3.96
N PHE A 161 10.37 0.12 -3.12
CA PHE A 161 11.47 1.07 -3.23
C PHE A 161 12.66 0.46 -3.97
N PRO A 162 13.45 1.27 -4.70
CA PRO A 162 14.63 0.77 -5.40
C PRO A 162 15.70 0.25 -4.43
N PHE A 163 15.70 0.71 -3.18
CA PHE A 163 16.64 0.28 -2.15
C PHE A 163 15.86 -0.05 -0.88
N VAL A 164 16.21 -1.16 -0.24
CA VAL A 164 15.55 -1.65 0.97
C VAL A 164 16.52 -1.71 2.12
N HIS A 165 16.03 -1.45 3.33
CA HIS A 165 16.90 -1.27 4.49
C HIS A 165 17.47 -2.60 4.99
N GLY A 166 16.72 -3.70 4.79
CA GLY A 166 17.16 -5.03 5.20
C GLY A 166 17.45 -5.14 6.69
N ALA A 167 16.71 -4.40 7.52
CA ALA A 167 16.92 -4.32 8.98
C ALA A 167 16.92 -5.68 9.70
N GLU A 168 16.30 -6.70 9.11
CA GLU A 168 16.28 -8.06 9.66
C GLU A 168 17.48 -8.91 9.27
N HIS A 169 18.30 -8.46 8.31
CA HIS A 169 19.41 -9.23 7.78
C HIS A 169 20.48 -9.46 8.87
N PRO A 170 21.13 -10.64 8.95
CA PRO A 170 22.14 -10.92 9.97
C PRO A 170 23.32 -9.95 9.99
N TRP A 171 23.64 -9.38 8.83
CA TRP A 171 24.69 -8.36 8.66
C TRP A 171 24.15 -6.92 8.61
N ALA A 172 22.88 -6.69 8.97
CA ALA A 172 22.32 -5.34 9.00
C ALA A 172 23.11 -4.46 9.98
N ASP A 173 23.68 -3.37 9.46
CA ASP A 173 24.42 -2.38 10.23
C ASP A 173 23.65 -1.06 10.42
N TYR A 174 22.40 -1.06 9.95
CA TYR A 174 21.47 0.07 9.97
C TYR A 174 21.91 1.32 9.20
N LYS A 175 23.00 1.24 8.41
CA LYS A 175 23.54 2.33 7.61
C LYS A 175 23.43 2.05 6.12
N ARG A 176 23.79 0.83 5.71
CA ARG A 176 23.81 0.38 4.32
C ARG A 176 22.49 -0.28 3.91
N TRP A 177 22.28 -0.35 2.61
CA TRP A 177 21.04 -0.79 1.98
C TRP A 177 21.28 -1.96 1.03
N PHE A 178 20.22 -2.72 0.76
CA PHE A 178 20.20 -3.72 -0.30
C PHE A 178 19.59 -3.13 -1.57
N ASP A 179 20.11 -3.56 -2.72
CA ASP A 179 19.55 -3.21 -4.02
C ASP A 179 18.29 -4.03 -4.29
N ASN A 180 17.17 -3.35 -4.46
CA ASN A 180 15.87 -3.95 -4.73
C ASN A 180 15.30 -3.49 -6.08
N ARG A 181 16.11 -2.82 -6.91
CA ARG A 181 15.66 -2.27 -8.19
C ARG A 181 15.07 -3.33 -9.11
N GLU A 182 15.62 -4.55 -9.10
CA GLU A 182 15.11 -5.66 -9.91
C GLU A 182 13.62 -5.94 -9.62
N LEU A 183 13.20 -5.97 -8.35
CA LEU A 183 11.79 -6.15 -7.99
C LEU A 183 10.98 -4.87 -8.16
N ALA A 184 11.50 -3.73 -7.68
CA ALA A 184 10.79 -2.46 -7.74
C ALA A 184 10.43 -2.05 -9.17
N LEU A 185 11.31 -2.30 -10.15
CA LEU A 185 11.06 -2.02 -11.57
C LEU A 185 9.90 -2.84 -12.15
N GLN A 186 9.54 -3.98 -11.56
CA GLN A 186 8.44 -4.84 -12.05
C GLN A 186 7.06 -4.34 -11.61
N HIS A 187 6.93 -3.77 -10.42
CA HIS A 187 5.62 -3.45 -9.85
C HIS A 187 5.42 -1.97 -9.47
N THR A 188 6.46 -1.24 -9.08
CA THR A 188 6.35 0.18 -8.70
C THR A 188 5.90 1.08 -9.85
N PRO A 189 6.24 0.85 -11.13
CA PRO A 189 5.68 1.64 -12.23
C PRO A 189 4.16 1.53 -12.38
N ARG A 190 3.53 0.44 -11.91
CA ARG A 190 2.06 0.32 -11.88
C ARG A 190 1.49 1.15 -10.72
N LEU A 191 2.11 1.06 -9.54
CA LEU A 191 1.75 1.89 -8.38
C LEU A 191 1.84 3.38 -8.68
N ASN A 192 2.93 3.85 -9.28
CA ASN A 192 3.11 5.27 -9.60
C ASN A 192 2.06 5.78 -10.60
N ARG A 193 1.73 4.99 -11.62
CA ARG A 193 0.66 5.34 -12.57
C ARG A 193 -0.69 5.46 -11.88
N PHE A 194 -1.01 4.49 -11.02
CA PHE A 194 -2.22 4.53 -10.21
C PHE A 194 -2.27 5.77 -9.30
N LEU A 195 -1.23 6.05 -8.54
CA LEU A 195 -1.18 7.22 -7.65
C LEU A 195 -1.26 8.55 -8.42
N GLY A 196 -0.61 8.65 -9.58
CA GLY A 196 -0.71 9.82 -10.45
C GLY A 196 -2.14 10.03 -10.97
N GLU A 197 -2.85 8.97 -11.35
CA GLU A 197 -4.26 9.06 -11.74
C GLU A 197 -5.18 9.40 -10.57
N LEU A 198 -4.93 8.83 -9.39
CA LEU A 198 -5.66 9.20 -8.18
C LEU A 198 -5.51 10.68 -7.86
N ARG A 199 -4.30 11.22 -7.91
CA ARG A 199 -4.06 12.65 -7.74
C ARG A 199 -4.85 13.47 -8.75
N ALA A 200 -4.82 13.08 -10.03
CA ALA A 200 -5.56 13.78 -11.08
C ALA A 200 -7.07 13.76 -10.84
N LEU A 201 -7.64 12.61 -10.45
CA LEU A 201 -9.06 12.46 -10.14
C LEU A 201 -9.48 13.31 -8.93
N VAL A 202 -8.72 13.24 -7.83
CA VAL A 202 -9.00 14.03 -6.63
C VAL A 202 -8.95 15.52 -6.93
N THR A 203 -7.96 15.97 -7.71
CA THR A 203 -7.82 17.37 -8.10
C THR A 203 -8.95 17.82 -9.02
N LEU A 204 -9.34 16.99 -10.00
CA LEU A 204 -10.45 17.27 -10.93
C LEU A 204 -11.78 17.41 -10.17
N ALA A 205 -11.99 16.60 -9.14
CA ALA A 205 -13.15 16.69 -8.26
C ALA A 205 -13.07 17.87 -7.26
N GLY A 206 -12.00 18.68 -7.29
CA GLY A 206 -11.83 19.83 -6.39
C GLY A 206 -11.37 19.50 -4.97
N GLY A 207 -10.95 18.25 -4.73
CA GLY A 207 -10.24 17.84 -3.52
C GLY A 207 -8.77 18.28 -3.51
N ALA A 208 -8.04 17.93 -2.45
CA ALA A 208 -6.60 18.16 -2.36
C ALA A 208 -5.83 16.84 -2.21
N TRP A 209 -4.61 16.82 -2.71
CA TRP A 209 -3.71 15.67 -2.65
C TRP A 209 -2.37 16.08 -2.08
N LYS A 210 -1.82 15.30 -1.16
CA LYS A 210 -0.48 15.54 -0.60
C LYS A 210 0.17 14.24 -0.15
N VAL A 211 1.50 14.26 -0.07
CA VAL A 211 2.26 13.29 0.72
C VAL A 211 2.12 13.68 2.20
N ASP A 212 1.84 12.73 3.08
CA ASP A 212 1.92 12.99 4.52
C ASP A 212 3.35 12.78 5.02
N ASP A 213 4.10 13.88 5.05
CA ASP A 213 5.48 13.90 5.52
C ASP A 213 5.65 13.49 6.99
N SER A 214 4.59 13.57 7.81
CA SER A 214 4.65 13.22 9.23
C SER A 214 4.50 11.72 9.48
N GLU A 215 3.87 11.01 8.54
CA GLU A 215 3.71 9.55 8.57
C GLU A 215 4.67 8.80 7.65
N CYS A 216 5.38 9.49 6.76
CA CYS A 216 6.42 8.86 5.95
C CYS A 216 7.67 8.56 6.78
N HIS A 217 8.20 7.35 6.63
CA HIS A 217 9.42 6.96 7.33
C HIS A 217 10.62 7.81 6.82
N PRO A 218 11.35 8.53 7.70
CA PRO A 218 12.33 9.54 7.29
C PRO A 218 13.40 9.04 6.32
N ARG A 219 13.81 7.76 6.45
CA ARG A 219 14.83 7.14 5.58
C ARG A 219 14.41 6.99 4.13
N TYR A 220 13.11 6.91 3.84
CA TYR A 220 12.59 6.69 2.50
C TYR A 220 12.17 7.98 1.79
N ARG A 221 12.09 9.09 2.54
CA ARG A 221 11.52 10.36 2.08
C ARG A 221 12.12 10.88 0.78
N GLN A 222 13.42 10.66 0.55
CA GLN A 222 14.10 11.09 -0.66
C GLN A 222 13.61 10.41 -1.95
N TRP A 223 12.89 9.30 -1.84
CA TRP A 223 12.28 8.59 -2.98
C TRP A 223 10.77 8.77 -3.04
N ILE A 224 10.13 9.48 -2.10
CA ILE A 224 8.67 9.64 -2.07
C ILE A 224 8.31 10.99 -2.71
N GLY A 225 7.47 10.93 -3.74
CA GLY A 225 6.93 12.10 -4.41
C GLY A 225 5.40 12.10 -4.44
N PRO A 226 4.78 13.18 -4.94
CA PRO A 226 3.33 13.28 -5.03
C PRO A 226 2.70 12.26 -5.99
N ASP A 227 3.47 11.68 -6.90
CA ASP A 227 3.00 10.68 -7.89
C ASP A 227 3.41 9.24 -7.54
N GLY A 228 4.01 9.01 -6.37
CA GLY A 228 4.51 7.69 -5.98
C GLY A 228 5.99 7.70 -5.64
N ILE A 229 6.69 6.63 -6.03
CA ILE A 229 8.08 6.35 -5.63
C ILE A 229 9.04 6.61 -6.79
N GLN A 230 10.08 7.40 -6.57
CA GLN A 230 11.14 7.70 -7.52
C GLN A 230 12.14 6.53 -7.59
N LEU A 231 12.14 5.82 -8.72
CA LEU A 231 13.01 4.65 -8.94
C LEU A 231 14.44 5.03 -9.35
N ASP A 232 14.63 6.25 -9.85
CA ASP A 232 15.89 6.84 -10.32
C ASP A 232 16.47 7.86 -9.32
N GLY A 233 15.99 7.84 -8.07
CA GLY A 233 16.50 8.69 -7.00
C GLY A 233 17.95 8.34 -6.58
N PRO A 234 18.47 9.03 -5.55
CA PRO A 234 19.84 8.87 -5.11
C PRO A 234 20.13 7.42 -4.69
N VAL A 235 21.32 6.93 -5.06
CA VAL A 235 21.82 5.62 -4.65
C VAL A 235 22.44 5.75 -3.26
N PRO A 236 21.95 5.03 -2.24
CA PRO A 236 22.52 5.06 -0.91
C PRO A 236 23.80 4.21 -0.85
N GLU A 237 24.48 4.22 0.29
CA GLU A 237 25.57 3.26 0.52
C GLU A 237 24.99 1.83 0.53
N LEU A 238 25.52 0.96 -0.32
CA LEU A 238 25.03 -0.41 -0.48
C LEU A 238 25.81 -1.39 0.39
N MET A 239 25.14 -2.47 0.77
CA MET A 239 25.76 -3.64 1.37
C MET A 239 26.85 -4.22 0.45
N PRO A 240 27.93 -4.78 1.01
CA PRO A 240 29.02 -5.30 0.21
C PRO A 240 28.57 -6.52 -0.60
N PRO A 241 29.23 -6.81 -1.74
CA PRO A 241 29.03 -8.05 -2.47
C PRO A 241 29.18 -9.27 -1.55
N GLY A 242 28.29 -10.25 -1.67
CA GLY A 242 28.25 -11.45 -0.82
C GLY A 242 27.42 -11.32 0.46
N ALA A 243 26.89 -10.12 0.79
CA ALA A 243 25.92 -10.00 1.87
C ALA A 243 24.66 -10.84 1.64
N GLU A 244 24.28 -11.08 0.38
CA GLU A 244 23.12 -11.89 0.00
C GLU A 244 23.30 -13.40 0.29
N ASP A 245 24.55 -13.86 0.40
CA ASP A 245 24.93 -15.28 0.54
C ASP A 245 25.19 -15.69 1.99
N VAL A 246 24.91 -14.80 2.94
CA VAL A 246 25.16 -15.02 4.35
C VAL A 246 24.25 -16.13 4.89
N THR A 247 24.83 -17.02 5.71
CA THR A 247 24.08 -18.01 6.46
C THR A 247 23.27 -17.33 7.55
N TRP A 248 21.95 -17.53 7.51
CA TRP A 248 21.06 -17.05 8.56
C TRP A 248 21.16 -17.98 9.77
N PRO A 249 21.24 -17.44 11.00
CA PRO A 249 21.27 -18.27 12.19
C PRO A 249 19.94 -18.99 12.37
N ASP A 250 20.00 -20.23 12.88
CA ASP A 250 18.82 -20.89 13.42
C ASP A 250 18.43 -20.15 14.71
N SER A 251 17.17 -19.72 14.81
CA SER A 251 16.63 -18.96 15.95
C SER A 251 16.27 -19.82 17.15
#